data_AF-A0AAV0WHP4-F1
#
_entry.id   AF-A0AAV0WHP4-F1
#
_cell.length_a   1.000
_cell.length_b   1.000
_cell.length_c   1.000
_cell.angle_alpha   90.00
_cell.angle_beta   90.00
_cell.angle_gamma   90.00
#
_symmetry.space_group_name_H-M   'P 1'
#
loop_
_entity.id
_entity.type
_entity.pdbx_description
1 polymer ?
#
loop_
_entity_poly.entity_id
_entity_poly.type
_entity_poly.pdbx_seq_one_letter_code
_entity_poly.pdbx_strand_id
1 'polypeptide(L)'
;MPSDKCIVLNCPSGRNVRKHYFPKNDLEFRIWVKRAGNDKIINLSKEEITKKYAICTLHFQDSCRSIGTVRLNKGSLPTMFLPSIYNNMIIIV
;
A
#
# COMPACT_ATOMS: atom_id res chain seq x y z
N MET A 1 -14.47 -5.41 -8.40
CA MET A 1 -13.02 -5.24 -8.67
C MET A 1 -12.55 -4.02 -7.89
N PRO A 2 -11.35 -4.05 -7.26
CA PRO A 2 -10.82 -2.89 -6.53
C PRO A 2 -10.66 -1.66 -7.43
N SER A 3 -10.63 -0.47 -6.83
CA SER A 3 -10.49 0.80 -7.53
C SER A 3 -9.29 0.81 -8.48
N ASP A 4 -9.48 1.44 -9.62
CA ASP A 4 -8.46 1.76 -10.60
C ASP A 4 -7.50 2.89 -10.14
N LYS A 5 -7.70 3.46 -8.95
CA LYS A 5 -6.81 4.46 -8.32
C LYS A 5 -6.01 3.86 -7.17
N CYS A 6 -4.80 4.37 -6.97
CA CYS A 6 -4.00 4.05 -5.78
C CYS A 6 -4.68 4.65 -4.54
N ILE A 7 -4.72 3.88 -3.44
CA ILE A 7 -5.32 4.35 -2.18
C ILE A 7 -4.38 5.21 -1.34
N VAL A 8 -3.08 5.24 -1.64
CA VAL A 8 -2.12 6.07 -0.91
C VAL A 8 -2.50 7.55 -1.06
N LEU A 9 -2.56 8.27 0.07
CA LEU A 9 -2.95 9.69 0.10
C LEU A 9 -2.04 10.51 -0.81
N ASN A 10 -2.64 11.36 -1.64
CA ASN A 10 -1.95 12.24 -2.61
C ASN A 10 -1.07 11.51 -3.62
N CYS A 11 -1.28 10.21 -3.87
CA CYS A 11 -0.56 9.49 -4.92
C CYS A 11 -0.91 10.05 -6.30
N PRO A 12 0.07 10.53 -7.10
CA PRO A 12 -0.18 11.11 -8.42
C PRO A 12 -0.33 10.04 -9.52
N SER A 13 -0.25 8.75 -9.18
CA SER A 13 -0.26 7.66 -10.16
C SER A 13 -1.55 7.64 -10.99
N GLY A 14 -1.41 7.50 -12.30
CA GLY A 14 -2.55 7.31 -13.20
C GLY A 14 -3.23 5.94 -13.05
N ARG A 15 -4.40 5.80 -13.69
CA ARG A 15 -5.21 4.57 -13.65
C ARG A 15 -4.49 3.33 -14.20
N ASN A 16 -3.58 3.51 -15.16
CA ASN A 16 -2.87 2.43 -15.86
C ASN A 16 -1.66 1.89 -15.07
N VAL A 17 -1.30 2.48 -13.94
CA VAL A 17 -0.20 1.98 -13.11
C VAL A 17 -0.64 0.68 -12.42
N ARG A 18 0.22 -0.35 -12.46
CA ARG A 18 0.00 -1.63 -11.78
C ARG A 18 -0.26 -1.43 -10.29
N LYS A 19 -1.16 -2.23 -9.74
CA LYS A 19 -1.57 -2.19 -8.34
C LYS A 19 -1.50 -3.56 -7.68
N HIS A 20 -1.33 -3.54 -6.38
CA HIS A 20 -1.23 -4.69 -5.51
C HIS A 20 -2.34 -4.59 -4.46
N TYR A 21 -3.10 -5.67 -4.31
CA TYR A 21 -4.14 -5.75 -3.30
C TYR A 21 -3.53 -5.99 -1.93
N PHE A 22 -4.28 -5.57 -0.92
CA PHE A 22 -3.87 -5.72 0.46
C PHE A 22 -3.62 -7.19 0.81
N PRO A 23 -2.57 -7.49 1.61
CA PRO A 23 -2.22 -8.84 1.99
C PRO A 23 -3.26 -9.45 2.93
N LYS A 24 -3.34 -10.79 2.94
CA LYS A 24 -4.20 -11.51 3.87
C LYS A 24 -3.66 -11.53 5.30
N ASN A 25 -2.34 -11.43 5.47
CA ASN A 25 -1.71 -11.41 6.79
C ASN A 25 -2.07 -10.12 7.54
N ASP A 26 -2.55 -10.23 8.78
CA ASP A 26 -3.03 -9.10 9.58
C ASP A 26 -1.97 -8.06 9.92
N LEU A 27 -0.74 -8.49 10.17
CA LEU A 27 0.35 -7.57 10.48
C LEU A 27 0.71 -6.73 9.25
N GLU A 28 0.97 -7.38 8.12
CA GLU A 28 1.26 -6.70 6.86
C GLU A 28 0.09 -5.80 6.45
N PHE A 29 -1.16 -6.28 6.59
CA PHE A 29 -2.37 -5.53 6.28
C PHE A 29 -2.43 -4.21 7.06
N ARG A 30 -2.26 -4.27 8.39
CA ARG A 30 -2.28 -3.06 9.24
C ARG A 30 -1.17 -2.09 8.86
N ILE A 31 0.02 -2.60 8.52
CA ILE A 31 1.13 -1.75 8.08
C ILE A 31 0.79 -1.06 6.75
N TRP A 32 0.19 -1.78 5.79
CA TRP A 32 -0.22 -1.19 4.52
C TRP A 32 -1.30 -0.12 4.71
N VAL A 33 -2.31 -0.39 5.56
CA VAL A 33 -3.38 0.59 5.88
C VAL A 33 -2.77 1.83 6.50
N LYS A 34 -1.88 1.66 7.49
CA LYS A 34 -1.12 2.75 8.09
C LYS A 34 -0.38 3.50 7.00
N ARG A 35 0.56 2.89 6.28
CA ARG A 35 1.41 3.58 5.31
C ARG A 35 0.67 4.18 4.10
N ALA A 36 -0.54 3.73 3.80
CA ALA A 36 -1.40 4.40 2.83
C ALA A 36 -1.81 5.82 3.28
N GLY A 37 -1.88 6.05 4.60
CA GLY A 37 -2.09 7.38 5.18
C GLY A 37 -3.39 8.05 4.75
N ASN A 38 -4.41 7.28 4.40
CA ASN A 38 -5.64 7.79 3.82
C ASN A 38 -6.84 7.49 4.73
N ASP A 39 -7.41 8.54 5.30
CA ASP A 39 -8.51 8.45 6.27
C ASP A 39 -9.75 7.74 5.73
N LYS A 40 -9.90 7.69 4.40
CA LYS A 40 -10.99 6.96 3.72
C LYS A 40 -11.08 5.48 4.08
N ILE A 41 -9.98 4.86 4.50
CA ILE A 41 -9.94 3.42 4.81
C ILE A 41 -9.75 3.11 6.29
N ILE A 42 -9.54 4.11 7.15
CA ILE A 42 -9.21 3.86 8.58
C ILE A 42 -10.38 3.17 9.32
N ASN A 43 -11.61 3.52 8.98
CA ASN A 43 -12.82 3.01 9.64
C ASN A 43 -13.51 1.85 8.89
N LEU A 44 -12.88 1.32 7.84
CA LEU A 44 -13.47 0.24 7.03
C LEU A 44 -13.01 -1.13 7.51
N SER A 45 -13.85 -2.15 7.29
CA SER A 45 -13.46 -3.52 7.62
C SER A 45 -12.33 -4.02 6.72
N LYS A 46 -11.59 -5.04 7.19
CA LYS A 46 -10.57 -5.71 6.38
C LYS A 46 -11.15 -6.29 5.08
N GLU A 47 -12.36 -6.87 5.12
CA GLU A 47 -13.00 -7.36 3.90
C GLU A 47 -13.34 -6.24 2.93
N GLU A 48 -13.81 -5.10 3.43
CA GLU A 48 -14.10 -3.95 2.58
C GLU A 48 -12.84 -3.41 1.92
N ILE A 49 -11.75 -3.29 2.68
CA ILE A 49 -10.49 -2.75 2.18
C ILE A 49 -9.89 -3.64 1.10
N THR A 50 -9.81 -4.95 1.39
CA THR A 50 -9.24 -5.94 0.46
C THR A 50 -10.05 -6.08 -0.83
N LYS A 51 -11.37 -5.81 -0.80
CA LYS A 51 -12.25 -5.85 -1.99
C LYS A 51 -12.23 -4.56 -2.82
N LYS A 52 -11.99 -3.40 -2.20
CA LYS A 52 -12.21 -2.09 -2.83
C LYS A 52 -10.92 -1.32 -3.15
N TYR A 53 -9.81 -1.59 -2.47
CA TYR A 53 -8.61 -0.74 -2.58
C TYR A 53 -7.33 -1.49 -2.89
N ALA A 54 -6.35 -0.75 -3.43
CA ALA A 54 -5.06 -1.26 -3.83
C ALA A 54 -3.98 -0.18 -3.74
N ILE A 55 -2.73 -0.59 -3.57
CA ILE A 55 -1.56 0.30 -3.57
C ILE A 55 -0.79 0.08 -4.89
N CYS A 56 -0.39 1.15 -5.57
CA CYS A 56 0.33 1.03 -6.83
C CYS A 56 1.79 0.58 -6.62
N THR A 57 2.40 0.00 -7.67
CA THR A 57 3.77 -0.54 -7.63
C THR A 57 4.83 0.50 -7.25
N LEU A 58 4.57 1.81 -7.41
CA LEU A 58 5.52 2.87 -7.10
C LEU A 58 5.87 2.92 -5.61
N HIS A 59 5.00 2.41 -4.74
CA HIS A 59 5.22 2.42 -3.30
C HIS A 59 6.07 1.26 -2.79
N PHE A 60 6.52 0.35 -3.66
CA PHE A 60 7.34 -0.80 -3.30
C PHE A 60 8.72 -0.67 -3.96
N GLN A 61 9.76 -1.10 -3.25
CA GLN A 61 11.08 -1.22 -3.85
C GLN A 61 11.09 -2.36 -4.88
N ASP A 62 11.97 -2.25 -5.87
CA ASP A 62 12.10 -3.28 -6.91
C ASP A 62 12.47 -4.66 -6.34
N SER A 63 13.24 -4.68 -5.25
CA SER A 63 13.61 -5.88 -4.49
C SER A 63 12.44 -6.59 -3.81
N CYS A 64 11.29 -5.92 -3.65
CA CYS A 64 10.08 -6.54 -3.12
C CYS A 64 9.42 -7.49 -4.14
N ARG A 65 9.84 -7.51 -5.41
CA ARG A 65 9.24 -8.35 -6.45
C ARG A 65 9.94 -9.69 -6.58
N SER A 66 9.18 -10.74 -6.83
CA SER A 66 9.75 -12.06 -7.14
C SER A 66 10.40 -12.03 -8.52
N ILE A 67 11.59 -12.62 -8.66
CA ILE A 67 12.37 -12.66 -9.90
C ILE A 67 11.52 -13.17 -11.07
N GLY A 68 11.60 -12.49 -12.21
CA GLY A 68 10.85 -12.85 -13.42
C GLY A 68 9.35 -12.57 -13.35
N THR A 69 8.87 -11.99 -12.25
CA THR A 69 7.45 -11.63 -12.09
C THR A 69 7.30 -10.22 -11.54
N VAL A 70 6.04 -9.81 -11.50
CA VAL A 70 5.58 -8.53 -10.99
C VAL A 70 4.82 -8.70 -9.67
N ARG A 71 4.84 -9.92 -9.13
CA ARG A 71 4.20 -10.25 -7.85
C ARG A 71 5.14 -9.82 -6.73
N LEU A 72 4.56 -9.29 -5.66
CA LEU A 72 5.32 -8.98 -4.46
C LEU A 72 5.65 -10.28 -3.69
N ASN A 73 6.85 -10.35 -3.16
CA ASN A 73 7.28 -11.37 -2.20
C ASN A 73 6.42 -11.26 -0.93
N LYS A 74 6.20 -12.38 -0.25
CA LYS A 74 5.53 -12.39 1.06
C LYS A 74 6.31 -11.49 2.03
N GLY A 75 5.62 -10.70 2.85
CA GLY A 75 6.26 -9.74 3.76
C GLY A 75 6.64 -8.41 3.12
N SER A 76 6.40 -8.20 1.81
CA SER A 76 6.68 -6.90 1.18
C SER A 76 5.77 -5.82 1.74
N LEU A 77 6.37 -4.67 2.08
CA LEU A 77 5.66 -3.53 2.64
C LEU A 77 5.86 -2.30 1.74
N PRO A 78 4.87 -1.40 1.62
CA PRO A 78 5.06 -0.16 0.88
C PRO A 78 6.02 0.73 1.66
N THR A 79 7.18 1.06 1.11
CA THR A 79 8.24 1.86 1.75
C THR A 79 8.58 3.13 0.97
N MET A 80 8.17 3.21 -0.29
CA MET A 80 8.54 4.28 -1.21
C MET A 80 7.41 5.31 -1.36
N PHE A 81 7.77 6.58 -1.51
CA PHE A 81 6.85 7.69 -1.79
C PHE A 81 5.60 7.69 -0.89
N LEU A 82 5.81 7.53 0.42
CA LEU A 82 4.73 7.54 1.40
C LEU A 82 4.27 8.99 1.67
N PRO A 83 3.03 9.19 2.16
CA PRO A 83 2.56 10.51 2.57
C PRO A 83 3.47 11.12 3.64
N SER A 84 3.72 12.43 3.56
CA SER A 84 4.64 13.17 4.44
C SER A 84 4.27 13.12 5.94
N ILE A 85 3.03 12.76 6.27
CA ILE A 85 2.59 12.49 7.65
C ILE A 85 3.37 11.35 8.34
N TYR A 86 4.10 10.52 7.59
CA TYR A 86 4.99 9.48 8.15
C TYR A 86 6.42 9.95 8.42
N ASN A 87 6.78 11.18 8.06
CA ASN A 87 8.13 11.70 8.26
C ASN A 87 8.42 12.13 9.72
N ASN A 88 7.40 12.13 10.59
CA ASN A 88 7.51 12.60 11.98
C ASN A 88 7.49 11.49 13.05
N MET A 89 7.61 10.20 12.69
CA MET A 89 7.67 9.10 13.68
C MET A 89 8.94 8.22 13.59
N ILE A 90 10.03 8.72 13.00
CA ILE A 90 11.37 8.10 13.14
C ILE A 90 12.39 9.18 13.54
N ILE A 91 12.19 9.83 14.69
CA ILE A 91 13.27 10.32 15.56
C ILE A 91 12.74 10.30 17.00
N ILE A 92 12.59 9.12 17.61
CA ILE A 92 12.77 9.02 19.06
C ILE A 92 13.37 7.64 19.39
N VAL A 93 14.61 7.71 19.89
CA VAL A 93 15.48 6.69 20.53
C VAL A 93 15.81 5.41 19.77
#